data_AF-A0A6I1ZQN6-F1
#
_entry.id   AF-A0A6I1ZQN6-F1
#
_cell.length_a   1.000
_cell.length_b   1.000
_cell.length_c   1.000
_cell.angle_alpha   90.00
_cell.angle_beta   90.00
_cell.angle_gamma   90.00
#
_symmetry.space_group_name_H-M   'P 1'
#
loop_
_entity.id
_entity.type
_entity.pdbx_description
1 polymer ?
#
loop_
_entity_poly.entity_id
_entity_poly.type
_entity_poly.pdbx_seq_one_letter_code
_entity_poly.pdbx_strand_id
1 'polypeptide(L)'
;MGKTLAEKILSARSGNNARAGDIVIAQVDLVFVQDTTGPLTVRQFQKSGLKKLAKPERTAIFIDHAVPSPTHTLSNDHLVLRRFAAETGAMLSDVGEGVCHQLVAESLARPGDVIVASDSHTVTAGGLGAFATGMGSSDVAVAMGLGKTWFRIPESIRITVAGKFQKGVSAKDLII
;
A
#
# COMPACT_ATOMS: atom_id res chain seq x y z
N MET A 1 12.39 -9.74 -26.39
CA MET A 1 12.01 -8.46 -25.74
C MET A 1 12.25 -8.53 -24.25
N GLY A 2 12.82 -7.47 -23.67
CA GLY A 2 13.01 -7.36 -22.21
C GLY A 2 11.69 -7.18 -21.45
N LYS A 3 11.73 -7.36 -20.13
CA LYS A 3 10.56 -7.17 -19.23
C LYS A 3 10.32 -5.70 -18.89
N THR A 4 9.06 -5.33 -18.67
CA THR A 4 8.67 -4.03 -18.08
C THR A 4 9.08 -3.95 -16.60
N LEU A 5 8.98 -2.76 -16.00
CA LEU A 5 9.31 -2.59 -14.57
C LEU A 5 8.39 -3.45 -13.68
N ALA A 6 7.08 -3.42 -13.91
CA ALA A 6 6.11 -4.21 -13.17
C ALA A 6 6.36 -5.72 -13.32
N GLU A 7 6.61 -6.19 -14.56
CA GLU A 7 6.96 -7.59 -14.81
C GLU A 7 8.22 -8.01 -14.05
N LYS A 8 9.27 -7.16 -14.02
CA LYS A 8 10.50 -7.45 -13.27
C LYS A 8 10.27 -7.57 -11.77
N ILE A 9 9.59 -6.58 -11.17
CA ILE A 9 9.35 -6.53 -9.72
C ILE A 9 8.52 -7.74 -9.27
N LEU A 10 7.38 -7.98 -9.93
CA LEU A 10 6.48 -9.07 -9.56
C LEU A 10 7.06 -10.46 -9.87
N SER A 11 7.88 -10.59 -10.92
CA SER A 11 8.63 -11.82 -11.17
C SER A 11 9.63 -12.11 -10.04
N ALA A 12 10.39 -11.09 -9.63
CA ALA A 12 11.37 -11.24 -8.56
C ALA A 12 10.71 -11.60 -7.23
N ARG A 13 9.58 -10.97 -6.88
CA ARG A 13 8.85 -11.22 -5.63
C ARG A 13 8.01 -12.48 -5.62
N SER A 14 7.71 -13.07 -6.77
CA SER A 14 7.02 -14.36 -6.87
C SER A 14 7.97 -15.54 -7.08
N GLY A 15 9.23 -15.30 -7.46
CA GLY A 15 10.16 -16.36 -7.86
C GLY A 15 9.84 -16.98 -9.22
N ASN A 16 8.87 -16.43 -9.96
CA ASN A 16 8.44 -16.93 -11.26
C ASN A 16 8.92 -16.03 -12.40
N ASN A 17 9.20 -16.61 -13.56
CA ASN A 17 9.50 -15.85 -14.77
C ASN A 17 8.21 -15.36 -15.45
N ALA A 18 7.45 -14.48 -14.78
CA ALA A 18 6.13 -14.05 -15.22
C ALA A 18 6.16 -12.87 -16.21
N ARG A 19 5.09 -12.76 -17.00
CA ARG A 19 4.80 -11.69 -17.96
C ARG A 19 3.35 -11.19 -17.80
N ALA A 20 3.03 -10.07 -18.44
CA ALA A 20 1.67 -9.53 -18.45
C ALA A 20 0.61 -10.61 -18.76
N GLY A 21 -0.45 -10.65 -17.95
CA GLY A 21 -1.52 -11.65 -18.04
C GLY A 21 -1.37 -12.83 -17.09
N ASP A 22 -0.15 -13.21 -16.71
CA ASP A 22 0.10 -14.31 -15.77
C ASP A 22 -0.44 -13.98 -14.37
N ILE A 23 -0.81 -15.02 -13.61
CA ILE A 23 -1.18 -14.92 -12.20
C ILE A 23 -0.04 -15.46 -11.35
N VAL A 24 0.41 -14.67 -10.38
CA VAL A 24 1.47 -15.05 -9.44
C VAL A 24 1.05 -14.80 -8.01
N ILE A 25 1.61 -15.58 -7.09
CA ILE A 25 1.65 -15.21 -5.67
C ILE A 25 2.97 -14.48 -5.43
N ALA A 26 2.92 -13.19 -5.13
CA ALA A 26 4.12 -12.40 -4.87
C ALA A 26 4.21 -12.00 -3.40
N GLN A 27 5.43 -12.02 -2.85
CA GLN A 27 5.70 -11.46 -1.53
C GLN A 27 5.40 -9.97 -1.52
N VAL A 28 4.80 -9.52 -0.42
CA VAL A 28 4.52 -8.11 -0.16
C VAL A 28 5.59 -7.58 0.80
N ASP A 29 6.14 -6.42 0.46
CA ASP A 29 7.24 -5.78 1.19
C ASP A 29 6.75 -4.73 2.18
N LEU A 30 5.58 -4.12 1.92
CA LEU A 30 4.91 -3.17 2.81
C LEU A 30 3.40 -3.32 2.66
N VAL A 31 2.70 -3.43 3.79
CA VAL A 31 1.24 -3.34 3.86
C VAL A 31 0.86 -2.14 4.70
N PHE A 32 -0.13 -1.37 4.27
CA PHE A 32 -0.69 -0.36 5.17
C PHE A 32 -2.20 -0.18 5.04
N VAL A 33 -2.78 0.49 6.04
CA VAL A 33 -4.19 0.88 6.07
C VAL A 33 -4.31 2.31 6.59
N GLN A 34 -5.40 2.98 6.24
CA GLN A 34 -5.78 4.29 6.77
C GLN A 34 -7.07 4.19 7.60
N ASP A 35 -7.43 5.22 8.34
CA ASP A 35 -8.41 5.17 9.43
C ASP A 35 -9.87 4.93 9.03
N THR A 36 -10.25 5.18 7.78
CA THR A 36 -11.60 4.93 7.27
C THR A 36 -11.80 3.50 6.75
N THR A 37 -10.77 2.88 6.17
CA THR A 37 -10.85 1.50 5.62
C THR A 37 -10.16 0.47 6.50
N GLY A 38 -9.20 0.89 7.32
CA GLY A 38 -8.43 0.07 8.24
C GLY A 38 -9.27 -0.70 9.25
N PRO A 39 -10.31 -0.12 9.89
CA PRO A 39 -11.15 -0.88 10.82
C PRO A 39 -11.83 -2.07 10.14
N LEU A 40 -12.23 -1.92 8.87
CA LEU A 40 -12.77 -3.03 8.09
C LEU A 40 -11.70 -4.09 7.81
N THR A 41 -10.50 -3.68 7.41
CA THR A 41 -9.35 -4.58 7.19
C THR A 41 -8.98 -5.35 8.46
N VAL A 42 -8.92 -4.69 9.62
CA VAL A 42 -8.68 -5.32 10.93
C VAL A 42 -9.75 -6.36 11.24
N ARG A 43 -11.03 -6.04 11.01
CA ARG A 43 -12.13 -7.00 11.19
C ARG A 43 -12.00 -8.21 10.25
N GLN A 44 -11.58 -8.02 9.00
CA GLN A 44 -11.33 -9.13 8.08
C GLN A 44 -10.14 -9.98 8.53
N PHE A 45 -9.06 -9.35 8.99
CA PHE A 45 -7.90 -10.04 9.54
C PHE A 45 -8.30 -10.91 10.75
N GLN A 46 -9.04 -10.36 11.71
CA GLN A 46 -9.52 -11.11 12.88
C GLN A 46 -10.44 -12.27 12.51
N LYS A 47 -11.33 -12.08 11.52
CA LYS A 47 -12.23 -13.13 11.01
C LYS A 47 -11.51 -14.22 10.22
N SER A 48 -10.38 -13.93 9.60
CA SER A 48 -9.62 -14.89 8.79
C SER A 48 -9.03 -16.06 9.60
N GLY A 49 -8.96 -15.93 10.92
CA GLY A 49 -8.31 -16.91 11.80
C GLY A 49 -6.79 -16.79 11.86
N LEU A 50 -6.18 -15.90 11.05
CA LEU A 50 -4.76 -15.56 11.12
C LEU A 50 -4.45 -14.95 12.49
N LYS A 51 -3.38 -15.43 13.13
CA LYS A 51 -3.06 -15.10 14.54
C LYS A 51 -2.04 -13.98 14.69
N LYS A 52 -1.22 -13.74 13.67
CA LYS A 52 -0.10 -12.79 13.69
C LYS A 52 0.06 -12.14 12.33
N LEU A 53 0.60 -10.92 12.32
CA LEU A 53 1.08 -10.29 11.10
C LEU A 53 2.31 -11.03 10.59
N ALA A 54 2.46 -11.13 9.27
CA ALA A 54 3.63 -11.76 8.67
C ALA A 54 4.91 -10.93 8.85
N LYS A 55 4.77 -9.60 8.83
CA LYS A 55 5.85 -8.61 9.01
C LYS A 55 5.31 -7.38 9.76
N PRO A 56 5.20 -7.40 11.10
CA PRO A 56 4.70 -6.26 11.88
C PRO A 56 5.46 -4.96 11.58
N GLU A 57 6.78 -5.03 11.46
CA GLU A 57 7.68 -3.91 11.15
C GLU A 57 7.56 -3.39 9.72
N ARG A 58 6.78 -4.06 8.87
CA ARG A 58 6.40 -3.64 7.51
C ARG A 58 4.88 -3.64 7.32
N THR A 59 4.15 -3.47 8.43
CA THR A 59 2.71 -3.26 8.44
C THR A 59 2.44 -1.94 9.14
N ALA A 60 1.82 -0.97 8.44
CA ALA A 60 1.59 0.37 8.96
C ALA A 60 0.10 0.71 9.06
N ILE A 61 -0.25 1.50 10.06
CA ILE A 61 -1.59 2.00 10.30
C ILE A 61 -1.51 3.51 10.41
N PHE A 62 -2.22 4.21 9.54
CA PHE A 62 -2.24 5.66 9.50
C PHE A 62 -3.59 6.19 9.99
N ILE A 63 -3.54 7.23 10.83
CA ILE A 63 -4.71 7.99 11.25
C ILE A 63 -4.59 9.38 10.65
N ASP A 64 -5.07 9.56 9.41
CA ASP A 64 -4.85 10.77 8.61
C ASP A 64 -6.09 11.28 7.84
N HIS A 65 -7.12 10.44 7.59
CA HIS A 65 -8.29 10.84 6.80
C HIS A 65 -9.36 11.53 7.63
N ALA A 66 -9.60 11.08 8.87
CA ALA A 66 -10.62 11.63 9.75
C ALA A 66 -9.98 12.33 10.95
N VAL A 67 -9.20 13.38 10.68
CA VAL A 67 -8.42 14.07 11.70
C VAL A 67 -8.67 15.59 11.70
N PRO A 68 -9.18 16.18 12.81
CA PRO A 68 -9.73 15.51 13.98
C PRO A 68 -10.99 14.70 13.65
N SER A 69 -11.27 13.64 14.42
CA SER A 69 -12.41 12.73 14.14
C SER A 69 -13.74 13.48 14.23
N PRO A 70 -14.56 13.53 13.15
CA PRO A 70 -15.77 14.34 13.14
C PRO A 70 -16.98 13.67 13.81
N THR A 71 -16.91 12.37 14.11
CA THR A 71 -18.00 11.59 14.73
C THR A 71 -17.47 10.62 15.77
N HIS A 72 -18.32 10.28 16.75
CA HIS A 72 -17.98 9.29 17.78
C HIS A 72 -17.66 7.91 17.17
N THR A 73 -18.28 7.55 16.04
CA THR A 73 -18.01 6.30 15.32
C THR A 73 -16.57 6.27 14.82
N LEU A 74 -16.10 7.35 14.20
CA LEU A 74 -14.72 7.46 13.73
C LEU A 74 -13.72 7.52 14.89
N SER A 75 -14.08 8.19 16.00
CA SER A 75 -13.26 8.15 17.23
C SER A 75 -13.09 6.71 17.75
N ASN A 76 -14.15 5.90 17.72
CA ASN A 76 -14.08 4.49 18.12
C ASN A 76 -13.23 3.67 17.15
N ASP A 77 -13.35 3.91 15.84
CA ASP A 77 -12.53 3.26 14.82
C ASP A 77 -11.03 3.57 15.01
N HIS A 78 -10.67 4.81 15.36
CA HIS A 78 -9.30 5.15 15.73
C HIS A 78 -8.81 4.35 16.94
N LEU A 79 -9.65 4.16 17.97
CA LEU A 79 -9.29 3.33 19.13
C LEU A 79 -9.06 1.86 18.74
N VAL A 80 -9.88 1.31 17.84
CA VAL A 80 -9.70 -0.05 17.31
C VAL A 80 -8.34 -0.18 16.64
N LEU A 81 -7.96 0.80 15.82
CA LEU A 81 -6.68 0.80 15.11
C LEU A 81 -5.48 0.93 16.04
N ARG A 82 -5.52 1.84 17.02
CA ARG A 82 -4.44 1.98 18.02
C ARG A 82 -4.27 0.71 18.84
N ARG A 83 -5.36 0.07 19.26
CA ARG A 83 -5.32 -1.22 19.97
C ARG A 83 -4.72 -2.32 19.11
N PHE A 84 -5.17 -2.42 17.86
CA PHE A 84 -4.64 -3.41 16.94
C PHE A 84 -3.13 -3.22 16.69
N ALA A 85 -2.66 -1.99 16.53
CA ALA A 85 -1.23 -1.70 16.43
C ALA A 85 -0.47 -2.20 17.67
N ALA A 86 -0.95 -1.86 18.87
CA ALA A 86 -0.32 -2.26 20.13
C ALA A 86 -0.30 -3.79 20.33
N GLU A 87 -1.37 -4.49 19.96
CA GLU A 87 -1.48 -5.95 20.10
C GLU A 87 -0.62 -6.71 19.09
N THR A 88 -0.46 -6.17 17.88
CA THR A 88 0.21 -6.88 16.78
C THR A 88 1.65 -6.43 16.54
N GLY A 89 2.06 -5.29 17.12
CA GLY A 89 3.35 -4.66 16.85
C GLY A 89 3.43 -3.96 15.49
N ALA A 90 2.29 -3.70 14.84
CA ALA A 90 2.27 -2.87 13.64
C ALA A 90 2.72 -1.44 13.94
N MET A 91 3.33 -0.80 12.96
CA MET A 91 3.66 0.62 13.04
C MET A 91 2.37 1.44 13.07
N LEU A 92 2.29 2.40 13.99
CA LEU A 92 1.20 3.38 14.07
C LEU A 92 1.77 4.75 13.74
N SER A 93 1.11 5.45 12.83
CA SER A 93 1.28 6.88 12.62
C SER A 93 -0.01 7.57 13.03
N ASP A 94 0.07 8.33 14.11
CA ASP A 94 -1.10 8.90 14.78
C ASP A 94 -1.48 10.28 14.22
N VAL A 95 -2.57 10.82 14.74
CA VAL A 95 -3.14 12.13 14.45
C VAL A 95 -2.06 13.21 14.37
N GLY A 96 -1.99 13.86 13.20
CA GLY A 96 -1.12 15.02 12.98
C GLY A 96 0.28 14.67 12.46
N GLU A 97 0.62 13.40 12.28
CA GLU A 97 1.92 13.01 11.73
C GLU A 97 2.04 13.23 10.22
N GLY A 98 0.95 13.07 9.46
CA GLY A 98 0.90 13.37 8.04
C GLY A 98 0.01 12.42 7.23
N VAL A 99 -0.11 12.70 5.94
CA VAL A 99 -0.87 11.87 5.00
C VAL A 99 -0.10 10.56 4.75
N CYS A 100 -0.80 9.43 4.78
CA CYS A 100 -0.24 8.09 4.67
C CYS A 100 0.72 7.93 3.48
N HIS A 101 0.32 8.36 2.28
CA HIS A 101 1.15 8.25 1.08
C HIS A 101 2.41 9.11 1.13
N GLN A 102 2.35 10.27 1.81
CA GLN A 102 3.51 11.13 2.01
C GLN A 102 4.52 10.45 2.94
N LEU A 103 4.07 9.95 4.09
CA LEU A 103 4.94 9.28 5.05
C LEU A 103 5.52 7.98 4.50
N VAL A 104 4.72 7.23 3.71
CA VAL A 104 5.19 6.06 2.97
C VAL A 104 6.31 6.45 2.00
N ALA A 105 6.14 7.54 1.25
CA ALA A 105 7.14 8.00 0.31
C ALA A 105 8.43 8.52 0.98
N GLU A 106 8.30 9.18 2.13
CA GLU A 106 9.45 9.73 2.86
C GLU A 106 10.29 8.68 3.57
N SER A 107 9.68 7.59 4.06
CA SER A 107 10.34 6.72 5.05
C SER A 107 10.16 5.21 4.88
N LEU A 108 9.14 4.74 4.15
CA LEU A 108 8.80 3.30 4.14
C LEU A 108 9.02 2.61 2.79
N ALA A 109 8.66 3.27 1.69
CA ALA A 109 8.73 2.70 0.35
C ALA A 109 10.17 2.66 -0.17
N ARG A 110 10.52 1.56 -0.84
CA ARG A 110 11.84 1.37 -1.47
C ARG A 110 11.69 0.98 -2.94
N PRO A 111 12.66 1.35 -3.80
CA PRO A 111 12.66 0.87 -5.18
C PRO A 111 12.60 -0.66 -5.24
N GLY A 112 11.69 -1.20 -6.06
CA GLY A 112 11.47 -2.63 -6.21
C GLY A 112 10.59 -3.29 -5.13
N ASP A 113 10.06 -2.53 -4.16
CA ASP A 113 9.06 -3.06 -3.22
C ASP A 113 7.75 -3.41 -3.94
N VAL A 114 7.06 -4.43 -3.42
CA VAL A 114 5.62 -4.66 -3.66
C VAL A 114 4.83 -4.11 -2.47
N ILE A 115 4.00 -3.10 -2.72
CA ILE A 115 3.26 -2.36 -1.69
C ILE A 115 1.77 -2.48 -1.94
N VAL A 116 1.01 -2.86 -0.90
CA VAL A 116 -0.46 -2.91 -0.98
C VAL A 116 -1.09 -2.20 0.20
N ALA A 117 -2.21 -1.54 -0.03
CA ALA A 117 -2.98 -0.92 1.05
C ALA A 117 -4.46 -0.85 0.73
N SER A 118 -5.27 -0.63 1.77
CA SER A 118 -6.71 -0.40 1.63
C SER A 118 -7.01 1.06 1.26
N ASP A 119 -6.31 1.60 0.27
CA ASP A 119 -6.47 2.97 -0.22
C ASP A 119 -6.24 3.01 -1.74
N SER A 120 -6.96 3.85 -2.48
CA SER A 120 -6.83 3.88 -3.94
C SER A 120 -5.53 4.55 -4.42
N HIS A 121 -4.95 5.45 -3.63
CA HIS A 121 -3.79 6.26 -4.03
C HIS A 121 -2.45 5.63 -3.62
N THR A 122 -2.44 4.38 -3.16
CA THR A 122 -1.21 3.61 -2.89
C THR A 122 -0.24 3.62 -4.08
N VAL A 123 -0.78 3.75 -5.30
CA VAL A 123 -0.02 3.90 -6.55
C VAL A 123 1.00 5.04 -6.53
N THR A 124 0.86 6.02 -5.63
CA THR A 124 1.81 7.12 -5.41
C THR A 124 3.24 6.62 -5.19
N ALA A 125 3.41 5.50 -4.47
CA ALA A 125 4.74 4.91 -4.23
C ALA A 125 5.41 4.39 -5.52
N GLY A 126 4.66 4.24 -6.62
CA GLY A 126 5.23 3.96 -7.95
C GLY A 126 6.20 5.04 -8.43
N GLY A 127 6.04 6.28 -7.97
CA GLY A 127 7.01 7.36 -8.23
C GLY A 127 8.41 7.10 -7.68
N LEU A 128 8.54 6.18 -6.73
CA LEU A 128 9.81 5.72 -6.13
C LEU A 128 10.34 4.41 -6.75
N GLY A 129 9.73 3.94 -7.84
CA GLY A 129 10.13 2.70 -8.52
C GLY A 129 9.66 1.42 -7.82
N ALA A 130 8.66 1.51 -6.94
CA ALA A 130 7.95 0.36 -6.38
C ALA A 130 6.81 -0.11 -7.31
N PHE A 131 6.37 -1.35 -7.15
CA PHE A 131 5.06 -1.79 -7.62
C PHE A 131 4.06 -1.60 -6.48
N ALA A 132 3.13 -0.66 -6.63
CA ALA A 132 2.19 -0.31 -5.57
C ALA A 132 0.75 -0.30 -6.08
N THR A 133 -0.18 -0.87 -5.31
CA THR A 133 -1.59 -0.89 -5.71
C THR A 133 -2.52 -0.84 -4.50
N GLY A 134 -3.63 -0.11 -4.66
CA GLY A 134 -4.76 -0.20 -3.76
C GLY A 134 -5.48 -1.53 -3.91
N MET A 135 -5.99 -2.08 -2.81
CA MET A 135 -6.75 -3.32 -2.79
C MET A 135 -7.90 -3.26 -1.77
N GLY A 136 -8.87 -4.17 -1.88
CA GLY A 136 -9.96 -4.26 -0.91
C GLY A 136 -9.51 -4.77 0.45
N SER A 137 -10.27 -4.46 1.51
CA SER A 137 -9.94 -4.84 2.89
C SER A 137 -9.69 -6.33 3.10
N SER A 138 -10.38 -7.21 2.36
CA SER A 138 -10.17 -8.65 2.44
C SER A 138 -8.79 -9.06 1.92
N ASP A 139 -8.36 -8.51 0.76
CA ASP A 139 -7.07 -8.82 0.17
C ASP A 139 -5.92 -8.26 1.01
N VAL A 140 -6.10 -7.04 1.55
CA VAL A 140 -5.11 -6.41 2.43
C VAL A 140 -4.99 -7.21 3.73
N ALA A 141 -6.08 -7.70 4.30
CA ALA A 141 -6.03 -8.57 5.48
C ALA A 141 -5.27 -9.89 5.21
N VAL A 142 -5.46 -10.49 4.02
CA VAL A 142 -4.66 -11.65 3.59
C VAL A 142 -3.18 -11.28 3.47
N ALA A 143 -2.86 -10.14 2.86
CA ALA A 143 -1.47 -9.67 2.73
C ALA A 143 -0.82 -9.40 4.10
N MET A 144 -1.55 -8.81 5.05
CA MET A 144 -1.09 -8.56 6.43
C MET A 144 -0.70 -9.87 7.13
N GLY A 145 -1.53 -10.91 7.03
CA GLY A 145 -1.29 -12.15 7.76
C GLY A 145 -0.41 -13.18 7.06
N LEU A 146 -0.35 -13.18 5.72
CA LEU A 146 0.46 -14.12 4.95
C LEU A 146 1.75 -13.52 4.38
N GLY A 147 1.87 -12.18 4.35
CA GLY A 147 3.04 -11.48 3.79
C GLY A 147 3.17 -11.62 2.28
N LYS A 148 2.12 -12.07 1.61
CA LYS A 148 2.03 -12.32 0.17
C LYS A 148 0.57 -12.28 -0.28
N THR A 149 0.34 -11.98 -1.55
CA THR A 149 -0.99 -12.06 -2.15
C THR A 149 -0.90 -12.39 -3.64
N TRP A 150 -2.07 -12.60 -4.26
CA TRP A 150 -2.21 -12.91 -5.67
C TRP A 150 -2.20 -11.63 -6.50
N PHE A 151 -1.44 -11.63 -7.58
CA PHE A 151 -1.44 -10.56 -8.58
C PHE A 151 -1.60 -11.16 -9.97
N ARG A 152 -2.46 -10.54 -10.77
CA ARG A 152 -2.36 -10.66 -12.22
C ARG A 152 -1.34 -9.63 -12.70
N ILE A 153 -0.28 -10.07 -13.37
CA ILE A 153 0.74 -9.15 -13.87
C ILE A 153 0.08 -8.20 -14.89
N PRO A 154 0.16 -6.88 -14.71
CA PRO A 154 -0.50 -5.94 -15.60
C PRO A 154 0.30 -5.74 -16.90
N GLU A 155 -0.42 -5.43 -17.97
CA GLU A 155 0.18 -4.78 -19.13
C GLU A 155 0.73 -3.39 -18.73
N SER A 156 1.65 -2.85 -19.51
CA SER A 156 2.26 -1.55 -19.22
C SER A 156 2.12 -0.61 -20.41
N ILE A 157 1.61 0.60 -20.14
CA ILE A 157 1.63 1.71 -21.09
C ILE A 157 2.89 2.53 -20.81
N ARG A 158 3.76 2.68 -21.81
CA ARG A 158 4.97 3.50 -21.69
C ARG A 158 4.68 4.93 -22.12
N ILE A 159 4.70 5.86 -21.17
CA ILE A 159 4.66 7.29 -21.44
C ILE A 159 6.09 7.83 -21.41
N THR A 160 6.55 8.41 -22.51
CA THR A 160 7.88 9.03 -22.60
C THR A 160 7.72 10.54 -22.63
N VAL A 161 8.18 11.21 -21.58
CA VAL A 161 8.13 12.68 -21.43
C VAL A 161 9.53 13.23 -21.67
N ALA A 162 9.63 14.29 -22.48
CA ALA A 162 10.90 14.92 -22.84
C ALA A 162 10.79 16.45 -22.76
N GLY A 163 11.94 17.12 -22.62
CA GLY A 163 12.02 18.58 -22.49
C GLY A 163 12.12 19.06 -21.04
N LYS A 164 11.79 20.34 -20.80
CA LYS A 164 11.78 20.99 -19.48
C LYS A 164 10.46 21.72 -19.29
N PHE A 165 9.96 21.76 -18.05
CA PHE A 165 8.77 22.55 -17.74
C PHE A 165 9.03 24.04 -18.01
N GLN A 166 8.03 24.69 -18.60
CA GLN A 166 8.00 26.14 -18.74
C GLN A 166 7.69 26.78 -17.38
N LYS A 167 8.01 28.08 -17.24
CA LYS A 167 7.69 28.82 -16.01
C LYS A 167 6.19 28.73 -15.72
N GLY A 168 5.84 28.30 -14.51
CA GLY A 168 4.45 28.13 -14.08
C GLY A 168 3.81 26.78 -14.44
N VAL A 169 4.51 25.90 -15.15
CA VAL A 169 4.07 24.52 -15.42
C VAL A 169 4.75 23.57 -14.44
N SER A 170 3.99 22.61 -13.90
CA SER A 170 4.41 21.67 -12.86
C SER A 170 4.12 20.21 -13.23
N ALA A 171 4.58 19.29 -12.38
CA ALA A 171 4.25 17.87 -12.52
C ALA A 171 2.74 17.59 -12.40
N LYS A 172 1.97 18.46 -11.72
CA LYS A 172 0.52 18.33 -11.65
C LYS A 172 -0.16 18.62 -13.00
N ASP A 173 0.37 19.59 -13.75
CA ASP A 173 -0.14 19.93 -15.08
C ASP A 173 0.18 18.86 -16.12
N LEU A 174 1.26 18.09 -15.91
CA LEU A 174 1.64 16.98 -16.78
C LEU A 174 0.70 15.77 -16.67
N ILE A 175 0.09 15.54 -15.50
CA ILE A 175 -0.71 14.33 -15.22
C ILE A 175 -2.22 14.54 -15.39
N ILE A 176 -2.70 15.79 -15.55
CA ILE A 176 -4.09 16.12 -15.87
C ILE A 176 -4.27 16.10 -17.40
#